data_AF-A0AAU5G4B2-F1
#
_entry.id   AF-A0AAU5G4B2-F1
#
_cell.length_a   1.000
_cell.length_b   1.000
_cell.length_c   1.000
_cell.angle_alpha   90.00
_cell.angle_beta   90.00
_cell.angle_gamma   90.00
#
_symmetry.space_group_name_H-M   'P 1'
#
loop_
_entity.id
_entity.type
_entity.pdbx_description
1 polymer ?
#
loop_
_entity_poly.entity_id
_entity_poly.type
_entity_poly.pdbx_seq_one_letter_code
_entity_poly.pdbx_strand_id
1 'polypeptide(L)'
;MRIPVTAPGAPGRIHTVTSSLTGVDDFTFLNDRSDVVFAAQNGLNQVALVHPDGTTETVLTAKDGLASPTSTAVRGNRLYITNAGLNEPHDAKVQRGTIDPAALNCGPTS
;
A
#
# COMPACT_ATOMS: atom_id res chain seq x y z
N MET A 1 1.45 -2.52 -10.63
CA MET A 1 0.44 -3.42 -11.23
C MET A 1 1.11 -4.75 -11.59
N ARG A 2 0.47 -5.90 -11.35
CA ARG A 2 0.89 -7.20 -11.90
C ARG A 2 -0.14 -7.67 -12.90
N ILE A 3 0.31 -8.03 -14.11
CA ILE A 3 -0.53 -8.63 -15.14
C ILE A 3 0.06 -10.01 -15.43
N PRO A 4 -0.71 -11.10 -15.31
CA PRO A 4 -0.24 -12.43 -15.70
C PRO A 4 0.23 -12.41 -17.16
N VAL A 5 1.31 -13.13 -17.47
CA VAL A 5 1.72 -13.35 -18.86
C VAL A 5 1.19 -14.71 -19.29
N THR A 6 0.41 -14.75 -20.36
CA THR A 6 -0.14 -15.98 -20.92
C THR A 6 0.96 -16.85 -21.54
N ALA A 7 0.71 -18.15 -21.76
CA ALA A 7 1.68 -19.04 -22.39
C ALA A 7 2.23 -18.53 -23.75
N PRO A 8 1.44 -17.84 -24.60
CA PRO A 8 1.95 -17.19 -25.82
C PRO A 8 2.75 -15.90 -25.60
N GLY A 9 2.92 -15.42 -24.37
CA GLY A 9 3.63 -14.16 -24.06
C GLY A 9 2.74 -12.91 -24.09
N ALA A 10 1.43 -13.04 -24.29
CA ALA A 10 0.50 -11.91 -24.27
C ALA A 10 0.08 -11.54 -22.84
N PRO A 11 -0.27 -10.26 -22.56
CA PRO A 11 -0.87 -9.86 -21.29
C PRO A 11 -2.17 -10.64 -21.03
N GLY A 12 -2.30 -11.16 -19.82
CA GLY A 12 -3.50 -11.79 -19.30
C GLY A 12 -4.58 -10.77 -18.94
N ARG A 13 -5.71 -11.28 -18.45
CA ARG A 13 -6.83 -10.45 -17.99
C ARG A 13 -6.44 -9.66 -16.75
N ILE A 14 -6.88 -8.40 -16.67
CA ILE A 14 -6.79 -7.59 -15.46
C ILE A 14 -7.94 -7.96 -14.50
N HIS A 15 -7.69 -7.89 -13.20
CA HIS A 15 -8.67 -8.21 -12.16
C HIS A 15 -8.77 -7.07 -11.16
N THR A 16 -10.00 -6.70 -10.80
CA THR A 16 -10.26 -5.81 -9.68
C THR A 16 -10.15 -6.63 -8.38
N VAL A 17 -9.17 -6.30 -7.54
CA VAL A 17 -8.99 -6.93 -6.22
C VAL A 17 -9.95 -6.32 -5.21
N THR A 18 -10.08 -4.99 -5.21
CA THR A 18 -11.04 -4.27 -4.37
C THR A 18 -11.49 -2.97 -5.04
N SER A 19 -12.71 -2.53 -4.73
CA SER A 19 -13.26 -1.22 -5.08
C SER A 19 -13.68 -0.42 -3.84
N SER A 20 -13.25 -0.83 -2.64
CA SER A 20 -13.63 -0.18 -1.37
C SER A 20 -12.74 1.02 -1.00
N LEU A 21 -11.59 1.18 -1.65
CA LEU A 21 -10.65 2.27 -1.37
C LEU A 21 -11.00 3.54 -2.13
N THR A 22 -10.74 4.70 -1.51
CA THR A 22 -10.87 6.02 -2.12
C THR A 22 -9.57 6.81 -2.00
N GLY A 23 -9.29 7.67 -2.97
CA GLY A 23 -8.13 8.58 -2.90
C GLY A 23 -6.76 7.88 -2.92
N VAL A 24 -6.67 6.67 -3.49
CA VAL A 24 -5.39 5.98 -3.71
C VAL A 24 -4.55 6.78 -4.70
N ASP A 25 -3.31 7.10 -4.31
CA ASP A 25 -2.35 7.83 -5.16
C ASP A 25 -1.33 6.84 -5.78
N ASP A 26 -0.64 6.08 -4.94
CA ASP A 26 0.28 5.01 -5.35
C ASP A 26 0.26 3.82 -4.37
N PHE A 27 0.94 2.74 -4.73
CA PHE A 27 1.02 1.52 -3.92
C PHE A 27 2.30 0.71 -4.14
N THR A 28 2.64 -0.13 -3.16
CA THR A 28 3.71 -1.14 -3.27
C THR A 28 3.23 -2.51 -2.84
N PHE A 29 3.73 -3.56 -3.49
CA PHE A 29 3.62 -4.92 -2.95
C PHE A 29 4.49 -5.08 -1.71
N LEU A 30 4.06 -5.98 -0.81
CA LEU A 30 4.84 -6.37 0.37
C LEU A 30 6.19 -6.97 -0.04
N ASN A 31 6.22 -7.81 -1.08
CA ASN A 31 7.43 -8.34 -1.71
C ASN A 31 7.11 -9.02 -3.06
N ASP A 32 8.13 -9.53 -3.75
CA ASP A 32 8.02 -10.19 -5.07
C ASP A 32 7.20 -11.49 -5.08
N ARG A 33 6.84 -12.02 -3.90
CA ARG A 33 6.11 -13.29 -3.72
C ARG A 33 4.77 -13.11 -3.03
N SER A 34 4.34 -11.88 -2.77
CA SER A 34 3.10 -11.56 -2.07
C SER A 34 2.23 -10.64 -2.91
N ASP A 35 0.92 -10.88 -2.91
CA ASP A 35 -0.09 -9.98 -3.48
C ASP A 35 -0.71 -9.06 -2.42
N VAL A 36 -0.15 -9.03 -1.20
CA VAL A 36 -0.45 -8.01 -0.20
C VAL A 36 0.14 -6.67 -0.65
N VAL A 37 -0.63 -5.60 -0.53
CA VAL A 37 -0.26 -4.26 -1.01
C VAL A 37 -0.44 -3.22 0.09
N PHE A 38 0.49 -2.27 0.19
CA PHE A 38 0.30 -1.01 0.91
C PHE A 38 -0.11 0.09 -0.08
N ALA A 39 -1.30 0.65 0.06
CA ALA A 39 -1.81 1.74 -0.76
C ALA A 39 -1.79 3.06 0.03
N ALA A 40 -1.16 4.09 -0.53
CA ALA A 40 -1.19 5.44 0.02
C ALA A 40 -2.50 6.13 -0.39
N GLN A 41 -3.29 6.58 0.59
CA GLN A 41 -4.52 7.32 0.37
C GLN A 41 -4.30 8.81 0.69
N ASN A 42 -3.93 9.57 -0.34
CA ASN A 42 -3.38 10.93 -0.23
C ASN A 42 -4.33 11.89 0.48
N GLY A 43 -5.58 12.00 0.01
CA GLY A 43 -6.57 12.91 0.59
C GLY A 43 -7.06 12.53 1.98
N LEU A 44 -6.86 11.27 2.39
CA LEU A 44 -7.29 10.75 3.69
C LEU A 44 -6.19 10.77 4.75
N ASN A 45 -4.94 11.07 4.37
CA ASN A 45 -3.77 10.88 5.24
C ASN A 45 -3.73 9.47 5.83
N GLN A 46 -3.88 8.46 4.98
CA GLN A 46 -3.91 7.05 5.38
C GLN A 46 -2.97 6.19 4.54
N VAL A 47 -2.54 5.07 5.11
CA VAL A 47 -2.03 3.93 4.34
C VAL A 47 -2.93 2.74 4.64
N ALA A 48 -3.49 2.15 3.59
CA ALA A 48 -4.26 0.93 3.67
C ALA A 48 -3.41 -0.29 3.30
N LEU A 49 -3.62 -1.39 4.01
CA LEU A 49 -3.21 -2.73 3.62
C LEU A 49 -4.34 -3.37 2.82
N VAL A 50 -4.02 -3.95 1.66
CA VAL A 50 -4.95 -4.69 0.81
C VAL A 50 -4.47 -6.12 0.74
N HIS A 51 -5.34 -7.06 1.12
CA HIS A 51 -5.06 -8.50 1.05
C HIS A 51 -5.47 -9.09 -0.31
N PRO A 52 -4.95 -10.27 -0.69
CA PRO A 52 -5.26 -10.91 -1.96
C PRO A 52 -6.75 -11.24 -2.17
N ASP A 53 -7.51 -11.40 -1.08
CA ASP A 53 -8.94 -11.66 -1.09
C ASP A 53 -9.81 -10.38 -1.25
N GLY A 54 -9.16 -9.21 -1.34
CA GLY A 54 -9.82 -7.91 -1.47
C GLY A 54 -10.18 -7.25 -0.15
N THR A 55 -9.94 -7.90 1.00
CA THR A 55 -10.11 -7.25 2.30
C THR A 55 -9.09 -6.12 2.49
N THR A 56 -9.51 -5.07 3.19
CA THR A 56 -8.72 -3.85 3.36
C THR A 56 -8.70 -3.41 4.82
N GLU A 57 -7.53 -3.00 5.31
CA GLU A 57 -7.33 -2.46 6.65
C GLU A 57 -6.60 -1.12 6.57
N THR A 58 -7.00 -0.13 7.38
CA THR A 58 -6.18 1.09 7.56
C THR A 58 -5.09 0.81 8.59
N VAL A 59 -3.83 0.80 8.17
CA VAL A 59 -2.69 0.46 9.04
C VAL A 59 -1.90 1.67 9.54
N LEU A 60 -2.05 2.81 8.88
CA LEU A 60 -1.50 4.10 9.33
C LEU A 60 -2.47 5.24 9.01
N THR A 61 -2.42 6.28 9.83
CA THR A 61 -3.32 7.44 9.78
C THR A 61 -2.54 8.75 9.98
N ALA A 62 -3.23 9.88 9.91
CA ALA A 62 -2.67 11.18 10.29
C ALA A 62 -2.09 11.20 11.72
N LYS A 63 -2.62 10.37 12.64
CA LYS A 63 -2.09 10.26 14.01
C LYS A 63 -0.67 9.71 14.06
N ASP A 64 -0.27 8.97 13.03
CA ASP A 64 1.06 8.42 12.85
C ASP A 64 2.00 9.39 12.11
N GLY A 65 1.54 10.63 11.90
CA GLY A 65 2.30 11.69 11.23
C GLY A 65 2.17 11.69 9.70
N LEU A 66 1.22 10.96 9.11
CA LEU A 66 0.95 11.06 7.67
C LEU A 66 0.48 12.47 7.28
N ALA A 67 1.03 13.01 6.19
CA ALA A 67 0.69 14.32 5.64
C ALA A 67 0.67 14.26 4.10
N SER A 68 -0.49 13.94 3.54
CA SER A 68 -0.72 13.68 2.11
C SER A 68 0.26 12.64 1.57
N PRO A 69 0.19 11.38 2.04
CA PRO A 69 1.08 10.32 1.58
C PRO A 69 0.86 10.09 0.08
N THR A 70 1.94 9.97 -0.68
CA THR A 70 1.89 9.80 -2.14
C THR A 70 2.29 8.39 -2.53
N SER A 71 3.43 7.90 -2.06
CA SER A 71 3.93 6.56 -2.39
C SER A 71 4.50 5.82 -1.18
N THR A 72 4.51 4.49 -1.30
CA THR A 72 5.08 3.55 -0.33
C THR A 72 6.16 2.69 -0.99
N ALA A 73 7.13 2.21 -0.21
CA ALA A 73 8.14 1.26 -0.67
C ALA A 73 8.54 0.28 0.43
N VAL A 74 8.75 -0.99 0.09
CA VAL A 74 9.19 -2.01 1.05
C VAL A 74 10.63 -2.45 0.77
N ARG A 75 11.44 -2.52 1.83
CA ARG A 75 12.78 -3.11 1.78
C ARG A 75 13.05 -3.95 3.02
N GLY A 76 13.01 -5.27 2.86
CA GLY A 76 13.13 -6.20 3.99
C GLY A 76 11.96 -6.02 4.96
N ASN A 77 12.25 -5.72 6.22
CA ASN A 77 11.25 -5.44 7.26
C ASN A 77 10.93 -3.95 7.41
N ARG A 78 11.20 -3.12 6.40
CA ARG A 78 10.96 -1.67 6.45
C ARG A 78 9.96 -1.22 5.40
N LEU A 79 8.97 -0.45 5.83
CA LEU A 79 8.08 0.32 4.97
C LEU A 79 8.55 1.78 4.97
N TYR A 80 8.71 2.37 3.79
CA TYR A 80 8.99 3.79 3.58
C TYR A 80 7.77 4.46 2.98
N ILE A 81 7.51 5.70 3.38
CA ILE A 81 6.34 6.47 2.95
C ILE A 81 6.80 7.87 2.61
N THR A 82 6.40 8.35 1.45
CA THR A 82 6.66 9.71 0.98
C THR A 82 5.41 10.56 1.22
N ASN A 83 5.57 11.69 1.90
CA ASN A 83 4.50 12.64 2.22
C ASN A 83 4.71 13.91 1.42
N ALA A 84 3.68 14.35 0.70
CA ALA A 84 3.74 15.59 -0.07
C ALA A 84 3.48 16.83 0.78
N GLY A 85 2.84 16.71 1.96
CA GLY A 85 2.53 17.86 2.82
C GLY A 85 1.66 18.90 2.12
N LEU A 86 0.59 18.47 1.43
CA LEU A 86 -0.21 19.40 0.60
C LEU A 86 -1.01 20.42 1.43
N ASN A 87 -1.33 20.09 2.68
CA ASN A 87 -2.03 20.95 3.61
C ASN A 87 -1.06 21.55 4.63
N GLU A 88 -1.40 22.73 5.16
CA GLU A 88 -0.70 23.35 6.29
C GLU A 88 -0.57 22.34 7.45
N PRO A 89 0.61 22.20 8.07
CA PRO A 89 1.78 23.08 8.01
C PRO A 89 2.81 22.75 6.90
N HIS A 90 2.41 22.08 5.82
CA HIS A 90 3.29 21.66 4.72
C HIS A 90 4.42 20.71 5.12
N ASP A 91 4.09 19.72 5.93
CA ASP A 91 5.03 18.74 6.48
C ASP A 91 5.39 17.61 5.48
N ALA A 92 6.04 17.99 4.39
CA ALA A 92 6.58 17.08 3.39
C ALA A 92 7.81 16.34 3.95
N LYS A 93 7.78 15.00 3.93
CA LYS A 93 8.84 14.17 4.52
C LYS A 93 8.83 12.75 3.98
N VAL A 94 9.96 12.07 4.14
CA VAL A 94 10.05 10.61 4.01
C VAL A 94 10.13 10.03 5.41
N GLN A 95 9.20 9.13 5.73
CA GLN A 95 9.18 8.42 6.99
C GLN A 95 9.27 6.92 6.78
N ARG A 96 9.64 6.19 7.83
CA ARG A 96 9.76 4.74 7.79
C ARG A 96 9.19 4.09 9.04
N GLY A 97 8.64 2.90 8.87
CA GLY A 97 8.23 2.00 9.94
C GLY A 97 8.87 0.62 9.78
N THR A 98 8.82 -0.16 10.85
CA THR A 98 9.16 -1.59 10.82
C THR A 98 7.88 -2.38 10.60
N ILE A 99 7.94 -3.41 9.74
CA ILE A 99 6.84 -4.33 9.47
C ILE A 99 7.27 -5.76 9.77
N ASP A 100 6.31 -6.65 10.00
CA ASP A 100 6.53 -8.10 10.02
C ASP A 100 5.92 -8.70 8.73
N PRO A 101 6.75 -8.96 7.70
CA PRO A 101 6.24 -9.51 6.44
C PRO A 101 5.63 -10.90 6.58
N ALA A 102 6.03 -11.70 7.58
CA ALA A 102 5.47 -13.03 7.77
C ALA A 102 4.03 -12.91 8.29
N ALA A 103 3.81 -12.08 9.31
CA ALA A 103 2.49 -11.83 9.86
C ALA A 103 1.52 -11.26 8.80
N LEU A 104 1.99 -10.30 7.99
CA LEU A 104 1.17 -9.66 6.96
C LEU A 104 0.72 -10.63 5.83
N ASN A 105 1.48 -11.71 5.58
CA ASN A 105 1.11 -12.71 4.58
C ASN A 105 0.09 -13.75 5.08
N CYS A 106 -0.07 -13.91 6.40
CA CYS A 106 -1.01 -14.87 6.96
C CYS A 106 -2.48 -14.39 6.90
N GLY A 107 -2.72 -13.12 6.55
CA GLY A 107 -4.02 -12.47 6.67
C GLY A 107 -4.37 -12.16 8.13
N PRO A 108 -5.46 -11.42 8.40
CA PRO A 108 -5.93 -11.22 9.78
C PRO A 108 -6.26 -12.57 10.41
N THR A 109 -5.68 -12.85 11.59
CA THR A 109 -6.16 -13.95 12.44
C THR A 109 -7.60 -13.66 12.82
N SER A 110 -8.51 -14.55 12.40
CA SER A 110 -9.94 -14.48 12.76
C SER A 110 -10.18 -14.51 14.26
#